data_AF-A0A7C0ZFQ0-F1
#
_entry.id   AF-A0A7C0ZFQ0-F1
#
_cell.length_a   1.000
_cell.length_b   1.000
_cell.length_c   1.000
_cell.angle_alpha   90.00
_cell.angle_beta   90.00
_cell.angle_gamma   90.00
#
_symmetry.space_group_name_H-M   'P 1'
#
loop_
_entity.id
_entity.type
_entity.pdbx_description
1 polymer ?
#
loop_
_entity_poly.entity_id
_entity_poly.type
_entity_poly.pdbx_seq_one_letter_code
_entity_poly.pdbx_strand_id
1 'polypeptide(L)'
;MTVPSLEASLGMTVYATRTPGVGGRIKLFAEDFIVEEILVDGSKATLKHTPAGLPEGWGRHLLCLLVKKNWDTLAALEKIAEELNIDEGQL
;
A
#
# COMPACT_ATOMS: atom_id res chain seq x y z
N MET A 1 -22.60 -16.55 -13.67
CA MET A 1 -21.29 -15.88 -13.81
C MET A 1 -20.26 -16.98 -13.90
N THR A 2 -19.42 -17.00 -14.94
CA THR A 2 -18.40 -18.04 -15.12
C THR A 2 -17.11 -17.53 -14.50
N VAL A 3 -16.55 -18.27 -13.55
CA VAL A 3 -15.27 -17.94 -12.92
C VAL A 3 -14.14 -18.21 -13.92
N PRO A 4 -13.21 -17.26 -14.15
CA PRO A 4 -12.04 -17.47 -14.99
C PRO A 4 -11.18 -18.66 -14.51
N SER A 5 -10.56 -19.39 -15.45
CA SER A 5 -9.74 -20.56 -15.13
C SER A 5 -8.57 -20.23 -14.19
N LEU A 6 -7.95 -19.06 -14.34
CA LEU A 6 -6.88 -18.59 -13.46
C LEU A 6 -7.37 -18.45 -12.01
N GLU A 7 -8.49 -17.76 -11.79
CA GLU A 7 -9.07 -17.59 -10.45
C GLU A 7 -9.44 -18.93 -9.82
N ALA A 8 -10.07 -19.82 -10.59
CA ALA A 8 -10.42 -21.15 -10.13
C ALA A 8 -9.18 -21.98 -9.73
N SER A 9 -8.08 -21.87 -10.50
CA SER A 9 -6.82 -22.55 -10.17
C SER A 9 -6.15 -22.04 -8.89
N LEU A 10 -6.43 -20.78 -8.50
CA LEU A 10 -5.99 -20.17 -7.25
C LEU A 10 -6.97 -20.42 -6.09
N GLY A 11 -8.04 -21.19 -6.30
CA GLY A 11 -9.04 -21.51 -5.29
C GLY A 11 -10.17 -20.48 -5.13
N MET A 12 -10.21 -19.44 -5.97
CA MET A 12 -11.33 -18.50 -6.03
C MET A 12 -12.40 -19.06 -6.96
N THR A 13 -13.40 -19.77 -6.43
CA THR A 13 -14.39 -20.52 -7.23
C THR A 13 -15.81 -19.97 -7.17
N VAL A 14 -16.07 -18.95 -6.34
CA VAL A 14 -17.40 -18.34 -6.17
C VAL A 14 -17.28 -16.85 -5.93
N TYR A 15 -18.33 -16.09 -6.28
CA TYR A 15 -18.46 -14.67 -5.97
C TYR A 15 -19.59 -14.44 -4.96
N ALA A 16 -19.46 -13.39 -4.14
CA ALA A 16 -20.45 -13.05 -3.13
C ALA A 16 -21.81 -12.62 -3.71
N THR A 17 -21.85 -12.12 -4.95
CA THR A 17 -23.06 -11.61 -5.59
C THR A 17 -23.38 -12.37 -6.88
N ARG A 18 -24.66 -12.34 -7.30
CA ARG A 18 -25.15 -12.96 -8.54
C ARG A 18 -25.33 -11.95 -9.68
N THR A 19 -25.16 -10.66 -9.42
CA THR A 19 -25.33 -9.57 -10.39
C THR A 19 -24.27 -9.67 -11.49
N PRO A 20 -24.59 -9.38 -12.76
CA PRO A 20 -23.59 -9.34 -13.82
C PRO A 20 -22.42 -8.40 -13.48
N GLY A 21 -21.21 -8.79 -13.90
CA GLY A 21 -20.04 -7.93 -13.74
C GLY A 21 -20.16 -6.66 -14.58
N VAL A 22 -19.63 -5.54 -14.07
CA VAL A 22 -19.68 -4.23 -14.73
C VAL A 22 -18.64 -4.06 -15.85
N GLY A 23 -17.70 -5.00 -15.98
CA GLY A 23 -16.56 -4.86 -16.88
C GLY A 23 -15.60 -3.76 -16.43
N GLY A 24 -15.00 -3.04 -17.39
CA GLY A 24 -14.09 -1.93 -17.13
C GLY A 24 -12.61 -2.31 -17.07
N ARG A 25 -11.77 -1.32 -16.73
CA ARG A 25 -10.32 -1.46 -16.53
C ARG A 25 -9.95 -0.78 -15.23
N ILE A 26 -9.12 -1.42 -14.44
CA ILE A 26 -8.55 -0.85 -13.21
C ILE A 26 -7.09 -0.49 -13.44
N LYS A 27 -6.56 0.45 -12.64
CA LYS A 27 -5.15 0.86 -12.69
C LYS A 27 -4.70 1.35 -14.07
N LEU A 28 -5.52 2.15 -14.76
CA LEU A 28 -5.13 2.72 -16.05
C LEU A 28 -4.08 3.81 -15.85
N PHE A 29 -4.27 4.65 -14.84
CA PHE A 29 -3.28 5.58 -14.29
C PHE A 29 -2.96 5.21 -12.84
N ALA A 30 -1.82 5.69 -12.33
CA ALA A 30 -1.42 5.44 -10.95
C ALA A 30 -2.43 6.02 -9.95
N GLU A 31 -3.06 7.13 -10.32
CA GLU A 31 -4.07 7.86 -9.56
C GLU A 31 -5.41 7.12 -9.47
N ASP A 32 -5.66 6.12 -10.34
CA ASP A 32 -6.89 5.30 -10.28
C ASP A 32 -6.86 4.31 -9.10
N PHE A 33 -5.70 4.15 -8.45
CA PHE A 33 -5.51 3.19 -7.36
C PHE A 33 -4.61 3.76 -6.27
N ILE A 34 -5.23 4.38 -5.28
CA ILE A 34 -4.56 5.00 -4.13
C ILE A 34 -4.72 4.09 -2.91
N VAL A 35 -3.63 3.87 -2.18
CA VAL A 35 -3.61 3.07 -0.95
C VAL A 35 -3.14 3.95 0.21
N GLU A 36 -3.88 3.93 1.32
CA GLU A 36 -3.51 4.53 2.60
C GLU A 36 -3.58 3.42 3.65
N GLU A 37 -2.47 3.17 4.35
CA GLU A 37 -2.40 2.12 5.38
C GLU A 37 -3.17 2.54 6.64
N ILE A 38 -3.91 1.59 7.21
CA ILE A 38 -4.48 1.72 8.56
C ILE A 38 -3.54 0.98 9.50
N LEU A 39 -2.91 1.71 10.42
CA LEU A 39 -1.96 1.18 11.38
C LEU A 39 -2.66 0.37 12.48
N VAL A 40 -1.87 -0.35 13.27
CA VAL A 40 -2.38 -1.21 14.37
C VAL A 40 -3.17 -0.45 15.43
N ASP A 41 -2.92 0.85 15.59
CA ASP A 41 -3.64 1.74 16.50
C ASP A 41 -4.91 2.36 15.88
N GLY A 42 -5.22 2.01 14.63
CA GLY A 42 -6.36 2.53 13.87
C GLY A 42 -6.12 3.90 13.23
N SER A 43 -4.95 4.52 13.43
CA SER A 43 -4.56 5.73 12.71
C SER A 43 -4.30 5.40 11.23
N LYS A 44 -4.29 6.43 10.38
CA LYS A 44 -4.15 6.26 8.93
C LYS A 44 -2.96 7.04 8.39
N ALA A 45 -2.11 6.35 7.62
CA ALA A 45 -1.06 6.95 6.81
C ALA A 45 -1.66 7.65 5.57
N THR A 46 -2.23 8.83 5.77
CA THR A 46 -2.99 9.57 4.75
C THR A 46 -2.15 10.57 3.96
N LEU A 47 -2.51 10.76 2.68
CA LEU A 47 -1.91 11.76 1.78
C LEU A 47 -2.43 13.18 2.02
N LYS A 48 -3.53 13.33 2.77
CA LYS A 48 -4.27 14.61 2.86
C LYS A 48 -3.78 15.53 3.98
N HIS A 49 -3.32 14.96 5.08
CA HIS A 49 -2.87 15.69 6.26
C HIS A 49 -1.82 14.86 7.00
N THR A 50 -0.93 15.51 7.74
CA THR A 50 -0.06 14.81 8.67
C THR A 50 -0.93 14.05 9.68
N PRO A 51 -0.76 12.73 9.87
CA PRO A 51 -1.56 11.96 10.80
C PRO A 51 -1.45 12.53 12.21
N ALA A 52 -2.59 12.71 12.87
CA ALA A 52 -2.61 13.02 14.30
C ALA A 52 -2.17 11.78 15.10
N GLY A 53 -1.40 11.98 16.16
CA GLY A 53 -0.96 10.89 17.04
C GLY A 53 0.35 10.21 16.64
N LEU A 54 1.15 10.81 15.75
CA LEU A 54 2.55 10.40 15.63
C LEU A 54 3.22 10.49 17.03
N PRO A 55 4.03 9.50 17.43
CA PRO A 55 4.71 9.53 18.72
C PRO A 55 5.51 10.84 18.85
N GLU A 56 5.14 11.67 19.81
CA GLU A 56 5.89 12.87 20.14
C GLU A 56 6.97 12.53 21.17
N GLY A 57 8.21 12.98 20.93
CA GLY A 57 9.33 12.81 21.88
C GLY A 57 10.62 12.29 21.26
N TRP A 58 11.58 11.97 22.12
CA TRP A 58 12.89 11.44 21.72
C TRP A 58 12.87 9.91 21.79
N GLY A 59 13.30 9.26 20.71
CA GLY A 59 13.37 7.81 20.59
C GLY A 59 14.54 7.38 19.70
N ARG A 60 14.81 6.08 19.66
CA ARG A 60 15.87 5.50 18.80
C ARG A 60 15.49 5.44 17.33
N HIS A 61 14.20 5.54 17.01
CA HIS A 61 13.66 5.44 15.66
C HIS A 61 12.89 6.70 15.33
N LEU A 62 13.00 7.14 14.07
CA LEU A 62 12.20 8.21 13.51
C LEU A 62 11.04 7.59 12.74
N LEU A 63 9.81 7.93 13.11
CA LEU A 63 8.63 7.47 12.38
C LEU A 63 8.35 8.41 11.21
N CYS A 64 8.30 7.85 10.00
CA CYS A 64 8.07 8.59 8.76
C CYS A 64 6.88 8.00 7.99
N LEU A 65 6.22 8.85 7.21
CA LEU A 65 5.26 8.39 6.20
C LEU A 65 5.96 8.24 4.84
N LEU A 66 5.90 7.04 4.26
CA LEU A 66 6.39 6.80 2.91
C LEU A 66 5.27 7.00 1.89
N VAL A 67 5.32 8.11 1.16
CA VAL A 67 4.45 8.34 0.00
C VAL A 67 5.19 7.93 -1.26
N LYS A 68 4.67 6.90 -1.95
CA LYS A 68 5.30 6.35 -3.15
C LYS A 68 4.31 6.20 -4.30
N LYS A 69 4.75 6.52 -5.52
CA LYS A 69 3.96 6.43 -6.76
C LYS A 69 4.72 5.66 -7.82
N ASN A 70 4.19 4.52 -8.24
CA ASN A 70 4.86 3.60 -9.18
C ASN A 70 6.23 3.10 -8.70
N TRP A 71 6.41 2.97 -7.39
CA TRP A 71 7.58 2.36 -6.76
C TRP A 71 7.18 1.12 -5.97
N ASP A 72 7.99 0.08 -6.12
CA ASP A 72 8.03 -1.04 -5.18
C ASP A 72 8.52 -0.55 -3.80
N THR A 73 8.10 -1.24 -2.73
CA THR A 73 8.49 -0.85 -1.37
C THR A 73 9.99 -1.04 -1.14
N LEU A 74 10.56 -2.20 -1.51
CA LEU A 74 11.98 -2.48 -1.28
C LEU A 74 12.85 -1.54 -2.10
N ALA A 75 12.52 -1.36 -3.38
CA ALA A 75 13.25 -0.41 -4.24
C ALA A 75 13.23 1.04 -3.70
N ALA A 76 12.13 1.45 -3.04
CA ALA A 76 12.07 2.76 -2.41
C ALA A 76 12.95 2.84 -1.14
N LEU A 77 12.98 1.78 -0.33
CA LEU A 77 13.80 1.71 0.88
C LEU A 77 15.30 1.65 0.54
N GLU A 78 15.70 0.82 -0.42
CA GLU A 78 17.06 0.78 -0.95
C GLU A 78 17.51 2.18 -1.36
N LYS A 79 16.67 2.90 -2.12
CA LYS A 79 17.00 4.26 -2.57
C LYS A 79 17.12 5.26 -1.41
N ILE A 80 16.27 5.16 -0.39
CA ILE A 80 16.35 6.02 0.80
C ILE A 80 17.62 5.72 1.60
N ALA A 81 17.97 4.44 1.79
CA ALA A 81 19.16 4.02 2.52
C ALA A 81 20.44 4.51 1.83
N GLU A 82 20.52 4.40 0.50
CA GLU A 82 21.62 4.94 -0.31
C GLU A 82 21.80 6.45 -0.11
N GLU A 83 20.73 7.23 -0.22
CA GLU A 83 20.78 8.69 -0.12
C GLU A 83 21.11 9.17 1.31
N LEU A 84 20.72 8.39 2.32
CA LEU A 84 21.04 8.67 3.72
C LEU A 84 22.39 8.08 4.16
N ASN A 85 23.03 7.27 3.32
CA ASN A 85 24.26 6.53 3.62
C ASN A 85 24.16 5.71 4.92
N ILE A 86 23.06 4.95 5.04
CA ILE A 86 22.78 4.03 6.14
C ILE A 86 22.54 2.62 5.59
N ASP A 87 22.57 1.61 6.46
CA ASP A 87 22.21 0.25 6.09
C ASP A 87 20.68 0.11 5.93
N GLU A 88 20.23 -0.65 4.93
CA GLU A 88 18.80 -0.86 4.65
C GLU A 88 18.07 -1.49 5.85
N GLY A 89 18.74 -2.33 6.65
CA GLY A 89 18.21 -2.91 7.87
C GLY A 89 17.99 -1.90 9.01
N GLN A 90 18.33 -0.62 8.81
CA GLN A 90 18.03 0.48 9.73
C GLN A 90 16.74 1.23 9.40
N LEU A 91 16.09 0.92 8.26
CA LEU A 91 14.80 1.47 7.84
C LEU A 91 13.61 0.62 8.31
#